data_AF-A0A2P6QHY9-F1
#
_entry.id   AF-A0A2P6QHY9-F1
#
_cell.length_a   1.000
_cell.length_b   1.000
_cell.length_c   1.000
_cell.angle_alpha   90.00
_cell.angle_beta   90.00
_cell.angle_gamma   90.00
#
_symmetry.space_group_name_H-M   'P 1'
#
loop_
_entity.id
_entity.type
_entity.pdbx_description
1 polymer ?
#
loop_
_entity_poly.entity_id
_entity_poly.type
_entity_poly.pdbx_seq_one_letter_code
_entity_poly.pdbx_strand_id
1 'polypeptide(L)'
;MVKVLLTAAVFISLLVHGMGGDNMTTWFTGATASFYGDMHGRGINKGACGYGDLKKQGYGLETTSLSVALFNDGLAGGACYALICVDDPVGCLPNAGAVFVTAINLCPPNYTEASRGNQQLVQPTIETLQVVPAYV
;
A
#
# COMPACT_ATOMS: atom_id res chain seq x y z
N MET A 1 -40.84 9.06 -21.21
CA MET A 1 -39.66 9.94 -20.97
C MET A 1 -39.42 10.14 -19.47
N VAL A 2 -40.39 10.63 -18.69
CA VAL A 2 -40.27 10.85 -17.22
C VAL A 2 -39.85 9.59 -16.43
N LYS A 3 -40.40 8.43 -16.77
CA LYS A 3 -40.08 7.14 -16.10
C LYS A 3 -38.61 6.70 -16.28
N VAL A 4 -38.02 7.01 -17.43
CA VAL A 4 -36.61 6.65 -17.76
C VAL A 4 -35.64 7.53 -16.97
N LEU A 5 -35.98 8.80 -16.79
CA LEU A 5 -35.21 9.75 -15.99
C LEU A 5 -35.19 9.36 -14.51
N LEU A 6 -36.34 8.95 -13.96
CA LEU A 6 -36.46 8.46 -12.59
C LEU A 6 -35.62 7.20 -12.35
N THR A 7 -35.67 6.23 -13.27
CA THR A 7 -34.86 5.00 -13.15
C THR A 7 -33.37 5.26 -13.25
N ALA A 8 -32.94 6.17 -14.13
CA ALA A 8 -31.54 6.54 -14.27
C ALA A 8 -31.01 7.27 -13.02
N ALA A 9 -31.80 8.17 -12.44
CA ALA A 9 -31.43 8.89 -11.22
C ALA A 9 -31.22 7.93 -10.02
N VAL A 10 -32.12 6.95 -9.84
CA VAL A 10 -31.99 5.93 -8.79
C VAL A 10 -30.73 5.08 -8.98
N PHE A 11 -30.42 4.68 -10.22
CA PHE A 11 -29.19 3.94 -10.53
C PHE A 11 -27.92 4.75 -10.27
N ILE A 12 -27.91 6.03 -10.61
CA ILE A 12 -26.77 6.92 -10.35
C ILE A 12 -26.56 7.09 -8.85
N SER A 13 -27.63 7.29 -8.07
CA SER A 13 -27.55 7.40 -6.61
C SER A 13 -27.02 6.14 -5.92
N LEU A 14 -27.28 4.95 -6.48
CA LEU A 14 -26.72 3.68 -5.96
C LEU A 14 -25.23 3.48 -6.28
N LEU A 15 -24.68 4.20 -7.26
CA LEU A 15 -23.26 4.13 -7.60
C LEU A 15 -22.39 5.08 -6.76
N VAL A 16 -23.00 6.07 -6.08
CA VAL A 16 -22.31 7.00 -5.18
C VAL A 16 -22.33 6.45 -3.75
N HIS A 17 -21.70 5.29 -3.54
CA HIS A 17 -21.31 4.91 -2.19
C HIS A 17 -20.17 5.84 -1.78
N GLY A 18 -20.45 6.74 -0.84
CA GLY A 18 -19.57 7.83 -0.47
C GLY A 18 -18.17 7.36 -0.12
N MET A 19 -17.17 8.00 -0.74
CA MET A 19 -15.82 8.03 -0.21
C MET A 19 -15.87 8.86 1.08
N GLY A 20 -16.08 8.20 2.22
CA GLY A 20 -15.89 8.81 3.53
C GLY A 20 -14.43 9.21 3.66
N GLY A 21 -14.15 10.51 3.52
CA GLY A 21 -12.85 11.07 3.84
C GLY A 21 -12.76 11.23 5.35
N ASP A 22 -12.30 10.19 6.05
CA ASP A 22 -11.97 10.31 7.46
C ASP A 22 -10.83 11.33 7.61
N ASN A 23 -11.05 12.33 8.46
CA ASN A 23 -10.01 13.29 8.83
C ASN A 23 -8.97 12.52 9.66
N MET A 24 -7.89 12.06 9.02
CA MET A 24 -6.85 11.24 9.66
C MET A 24 -6.01 12.09 10.61
N THR A 25 -6.56 12.40 11.79
CA THR A 25 -5.85 13.07 12.89
C THR A 25 -5.09 12.08 13.77
N THR A 26 -5.35 10.79 13.62
CA THR A 26 -4.74 9.70 14.41
C THR A 26 -3.90 8.79 13.50
N TRP A 27 -2.61 8.69 13.80
CA TRP A 27 -1.70 7.75 13.14
C TRP A 27 -1.85 6.36 13.75
N PHE A 28 -1.87 5.32 12.92
CA PHE A 28 -1.72 3.96 13.40
C PHE A 28 -0.26 3.74 13.84
N THR A 29 -0.05 3.18 15.03
CA THR A 29 1.28 2.88 15.57
C THR A 29 1.49 1.36 15.68
N GLY A 30 2.73 0.91 15.56
CA GLY A 30 3.06 -0.52 15.61
C GLY A 30 3.04 -1.24 14.25
N ALA A 31 2.84 -0.52 13.15
CA ALA A 31 3.10 -1.04 11.82
C ALA A 31 4.62 -1.17 11.58
N THR A 32 5.02 -2.20 10.84
CA THR A 32 6.42 -2.41 10.45
C THR A 32 6.57 -2.25 8.96
N ALA A 33 7.54 -1.45 8.53
CA ALA A 33 7.92 -1.33 7.13
C ALA A 33 9.24 -2.07 6.88
N SER A 34 9.30 -2.80 5.78
CA SER A 34 10.55 -3.36 5.23
C SER A 34 10.65 -2.98 3.76
N PHE A 35 11.71 -3.42 3.10
CA PHE A 35 11.88 -3.15 1.69
C PHE A 35 11.93 -4.44 0.87
N TYR A 36 11.59 -4.35 -0.41
CA TYR A 36 11.74 -5.45 -1.36
C TYR A 36 12.13 -4.95 -2.74
N GLY A 37 12.73 -5.84 -3.53
CA GLY A 37 13.34 -5.47 -4.80
C GLY A 37 14.59 -4.63 -4.60
N ASP A 38 15.01 -3.91 -5.64
CA ASP A 38 16.17 -3.04 -5.56
C ASP A 38 15.80 -1.55 -5.66
N MET A 39 16.81 -0.71 -5.47
CA MET A 39 16.72 0.75 -5.56
C MET A 39 16.22 1.29 -6.91
N HIS A 40 16.13 0.45 -7.96
CA HIS A 40 15.61 0.84 -9.28
C HIS A 40 14.20 0.31 -9.54
N GLY A 41 13.58 -0.32 -8.55
CA GLY A 41 12.28 -0.97 -8.67
C GLY A 41 12.31 -2.15 -9.62
N ARG A 42 13.39 -2.92 -9.69
CA ARG A 42 13.33 -4.23 -10.36
C ARG A 42 12.64 -5.20 -9.41
N GLY A 43 11.66 -5.95 -9.93
CA GLY A 43 10.87 -6.91 -9.15
C GLY A 43 9.46 -6.43 -8.76
N ILE A 44 9.13 -5.14 -8.91
CA ILE A 44 7.81 -4.60 -8.54
C ILE A 44 6.73 -4.74 -9.64
N ASN A 45 7.13 -5.07 -10.88
CA ASN A 45 6.25 -5.03 -12.07
C ASN A 45 5.23 -6.18 -12.19
N LYS A 46 5.09 -7.04 -11.16
CA LYS A 46 4.15 -8.17 -11.13
C LYS A 46 3.34 -8.21 -9.84
N GLY A 47 2.66 -7.09 -9.55
CA GLY A 47 1.84 -6.96 -8.35
C GLY A 47 0.47 -7.65 -8.47
N ALA A 48 -0.05 -8.11 -7.34
CA ALA A 48 -1.36 -8.74 -7.21
C ALA A 48 -2.55 -7.87 -7.67
N CYS A 49 -2.38 -6.54 -7.76
CA CYS A 49 -3.42 -5.63 -8.22
C CYS A 49 -3.57 -5.57 -9.76
N GLY A 50 -2.68 -6.20 -10.53
CA GLY A 50 -2.84 -6.32 -11.99
C GLY A 50 -2.53 -5.06 -12.81
N TYR A 51 -1.85 -4.05 -12.24
CA TYR A 51 -1.51 -2.80 -12.95
C TYR A 51 -0.48 -2.95 -14.08
N GLY A 52 0.17 -4.11 -14.20
CA GLY A 52 1.20 -4.37 -15.21
C GLY A 52 2.50 -3.61 -14.92
N ASP A 53 3.03 -2.91 -15.93
CA ASP A 53 4.28 -2.15 -15.79
C ASP A 53 4.05 -0.82 -15.07
N LEU A 54 4.41 -0.79 -13.79
CA LEU A 54 4.20 0.35 -12.91
C LEU A 54 4.97 1.61 -13.35
N LYS A 55 6.08 1.46 -14.08
CA LYS A 55 6.80 2.60 -14.65
C LYS A 55 6.00 3.23 -15.77
N LYS A 56 5.32 2.43 -16.60
CA LYS A 56 4.45 2.95 -17.67
C LYS A 56 3.15 3.56 -17.13
N GLN A 57 2.64 3.04 -16.02
CA GLN A 57 1.44 3.58 -15.38
C GLN A 57 1.71 4.86 -14.57
N GLY A 58 2.98 5.21 -14.34
CA GLY A 58 3.35 6.43 -13.62
C GLY A 58 3.40 6.31 -12.10
N TYR A 59 3.23 5.10 -11.54
CA TYR A 59 3.35 4.86 -10.09
C TYR A 59 4.80 4.98 -9.59
N GLY A 60 5.79 4.78 -10.46
CA GLY A 60 7.19 4.94 -10.12
C GLY A 60 7.65 3.95 -9.04
N LEU A 61 8.40 4.44 -8.05
CA LEU A 61 8.89 3.65 -6.92
C LEU A 61 8.05 3.87 -5.64
N GLU A 62 7.09 4.79 -5.65
CA GLU A 62 6.19 5.13 -4.53
C GLU A 62 5.08 4.08 -4.37
N THR A 63 5.51 2.84 -4.20
CA THR A 63 4.63 1.67 -4.23
C THR A 63 4.92 0.76 -3.05
N THR A 64 3.89 0.03 -2.62
CA THR A 64 4.00 -0.88 -1.48
C THR A 64 3.27 -2.21 -1.70
N SER A 65 3.77 -3.25 -1.05
CA SER A 65 3.07 -4.52 -0.85
C SER A 65 2.50 -4.58 0.56
N LEU A 66 1.20 -4.86 0.69
CA LEU A 66 0.50 -4.93 1.98
C LEU A 66 0.53 -6.35 2.56
N SER A 67 0.47 -6.47 3.89
CA SER A 67 0.16 -7.74 4.56
C SER A 67 -1.21 -8.29 4.11
N VAL A 68 -1.48 -9.58 4.34
CA VAL A 68 -2.79 -10.17 4.02
C VAL A 68 -3.95 -9.41 4.67
N ALA A 69 -3.78 -9.00 5.93
CA ALA A 69 -4.81 -8.29 6.67
C ALA A 69 -5.11 -6.91 6.07
N LEU A 70 -4.08 -6.17 5.65
CA LEU A 70 -4.25 -4.86 5.00
C LEU A 70 -4.70 -4.98 3.54
N PHE A 71 -4.24 -6.00 2.82
CA PHE A 71 -4.57 -6.21 1.41
C PHE A 71 -6.05 -6.54 1.20
N ASN A 72 -6.67 -7.18 2.21
CA ASN A 72 -8.11 -7.48 2.27
C ASN A 72 -8.63 -8.11 0.98
N ASP A 73 -8.06 -9.28 0.62
CA ASP A 73 -8.39 -10.03 -0.60
C ASP A 73 -8.34 -9.20 -1.91
N GLY A 74 -7.46 -8.18 -1.93
CA GLY A 74 -7.24 -7.31 -3.10
C GLY A 74 -8.16 -6.09 -3.14
N LEU A 75 -9.08 -5.93 -2.19
CA LEU A 75 -9.95 -4.75 -2.10
C LEU A 75 -9.17 -3.47 -1.80
N ALA A 76 -8.01 -3.58 -1.15
CA ALA A 76 -7.11 -2.46 -0.90
C ALA A 76 -6.17 -2.15 -2.07
N GLY A 77 -6.29 -2.85 -3.20
CA GLY A 77 -5.49 -2.59 -4.39
C GLY A 77 -5.74 -1.19 -4.94
N GLY A 78 -4.68 -0.38 -4.99
CA GLY A 78 -4.74 1.03 -5.40
C GLY A 78 -4.98 2.01 -4.26
N ALA A 79 -5.18 1.54 -3.02
CA ALA A 79 -5.26 2.42 -1.87
C ALA A 79 -3.91 3.11 -1.60
N CYS A 80 -3.97 4.34 -1.09
CA CYS A 80 -2.78 5.14 -0.73
C CYS A 80 -2.59 5.15 0.78
N TYR A 81 -1.35 5.01 1.23
CA TYR A 81 -0.97 5.02 2.64
C TYR A 81 0.05 6.13 2.88
N ALA A 82 -0.10 6.84 4.00
CA ALA A 82 0.92 7.75 4.49
C ALA A 82 1.73 7.05 5.58
N LEU A 83 3.04 7.08 5.43
CA LEU A 83 4.00 6.47 6.36
C LEU A 83 4.85 7.56 6.98
N ILE A 84 4.98 7.52 8.30
CA ILE A 84 6.00 8.28 9.02
C ILE A 84 6.85 7.27 9.78
N CYS A 85 8.16 7.42 9.64
CA CYS A 85 9.09 6.64 10.43
C CYS A 85 9.13 7.19 11.87
N VAL A 86 8.87 6.32 12.84
CA VAL A 86 8.86 6.64 14.27
C VAL A 86 9.76 5.65 14.99
N ASP A 87 10.49 6.14 15.99
CA ASP A 87 11.21 5.31 16.97
C ASP A 87 12.27 4.32 16.42
N ASP A 88 12.85 4.56 15.24
CA ASP A 88 14.00 3.80 14.71
C ASP A 88 15.21 4.70 14.36
N PRO A 89 16.23 4.78 15.24
CA PRO A 89 17.39 5.64 15.03
C PRO A 89 18.37 5.15 13.94
N VAL A 90 18.22 3.92 13.45
CA VAL A 90 19.10 3.33 12.43
C VAL A 90 18.41 3.27 11.07
N GLY A 91 17.11 2.95 11.06
CA GLY A 91 16.30 2.80 9.87
C GLY A 91 15.54 4.06 9.44
N CYS A 92 15.34 5.06 10.31
CA CYS A 92 14.67 6.30 9.93
C CYS A 92 15.65 7.36 9.43
N LEU A 93 15.39 7.92 8.25
CA LEU A 93 16.04 9.15 7.84
C LEU A 93 15.54 10.36 8.68
N PRO A 94 16.44 11.11 9.36
CA PRO A 94 16.05 12.26 10.17
C PRO A 94 15.38 13.35 9.31
N ASN A 95 14.23 13.86 9.78
CA ASN A 95 13.44 14.91 9.12
C ASN A 95 12.88 14.52 7.73
N ALA A 96 12.72 13.24 7.42
CA ALA A 96 12.18 12.79 6.12
C ALA A 96 10.71 13.18 5.87
N GLY A 97 9.95 13.48 6.93
CA GLY A 97 8.51 13.75 6.81
C GLY A 97 7.70 12.49 6.51
N ALA A 98 6.47 12.69 6.01
CA ALA A 98 5.60 11.60 5.60
C ALA A 98 5.88 11.19 4.15
N VAL A 99 5.88 9.89 3.88
CA VAL A 99 5.95 9.31 2.53
C VAL A 99 4.60 8.73 2.16
N PHE A 100 4.19 8.95 0.92
CA PHE A 100 2.95 8.39 0.38
C PHE A 100 3.27 7.25 -0.56
N VAL A 101 2.61 6.11 -0.37
CA VAL A 101 2.81 4.91 -1.19
C VAL A 101 1.48 4.36 -1.66
N THR A 102 1.46 3.82 -2.88
CA THR A 102 0.29 3.15 -3.44
C THR A 102 0.40 1.64 -3.27
N ALA A 103 -0.66 1.00 -2.76
CA ALA A 103 -0.75 -0.44 -2.63
C ALA A 103 -0.95 -1.11 -4.00
N ILE A 104 0.05 -1.87 -4.43
CA ILE A 104 0.08 -2.50 -5.76
C ILE A 104 0.11 -4.03 -5.69
N ASN A 105 0.34 -4.58 -4.50
CA ASN A 105 0.69 -5.98 -4.36
C ASN A 105 0.39 -6.51 -2.94
N LEU A 106 0.40 -7.83 -2.83
CA LEU A 106 0.29 -8.58 -1.59
C LEU A 106 1.68 -9.10 -1.18
N CYS A 107 2.03 -8.89 0.08
CA CYS A 107 3.12 -9.60 0.74
C CYS A 107 2.53 -10.85 1.43
N PRO A 108 2.74 -12.07 0.91
CA PRO A 108 2.23 -13.29 1.55
C PRO A 108 2.97 -13.58 2.87
N PRO A 109 2.32 -14.27 3.82
CA PRO A 109 2.95 -14.61 5.09
C PRO A 109 4.06 -15.65 4.86
N ASN A 110 5.26 -15.34 5.34
CA ASN A 110 6.40 -16.26 5.30
C ASN A 110 6.81 -16.58 6.75
N TYR A 111 6.56 -17.82 7.18
CA TYR A 111 6.81 -18.29 8.55
C TYR A 111 8.15 -19.03 8.70
N THR A 112 8.95 -19.14 7.64
CA THR A 112 10.08 -20.10 7.57
C THR A 112 11.46 -19.46 7.49
N GLU A 113 11.59 -18.15 7.22
CA GLU A 113 12.86 -17.52 6.88
C GLU A 113 13.11 -16.23 7.69
N ALA A 114 13.84 -16.33 8.80
CA ALA A 114 14.43 -15.18 9.48
C ALA A 114 15.74 -14.77 8.78
N SER A 115 15.64 -14.13 7.62
CA SER A 115 16.81 -14.03 6.74
C SER A 115 17.52 -12.68 6.86
N ARG A 116 18.59 -12.74 7.65
CA ARG A 116 19.74 -11.83 7.63
C ARG A 116 20.17 -11.50 6.20
N GLY A 117 20.45 -10.22 5.96
CA GLY A 117 21.44 -9.81 4.96
C GLY A 117 20.93 -9.33 3.61
N ASN A 118 19.65 -9.52 3.25
CA ASN A 118 18.98 -8.83 2.14
C ASN A 118 17.45 -8.93 2.33
N GLN A 119 16.90 -7.91 2.98
CA GLN A 119 15.50 -7.51 3.15
C GLN A 119 14.42 -8.43 2.53
N GLN A 120 14.04 -9.46 3.28
CA GLN A 120 12.66 -9.97 3.36
C GLN A 120 12.52 -10.46 4.79
N LEU A 121 12.14 -9.57 5.71
CA LEU A 121 11.86 -10.00 7.07
C LEU A 121 10.50 -10.69 7.09
N VAL A 122 10.45 -11.81 7.82
CA VAL A 122 9.27 -12.46 8.37
C VAL A 122 8.19 -11.42 8.67
N GLN A 123 6.94 -11.67 8.31
CA GLN A 123 5.80 -10.88 8.77
C GLN A 123 5.31 -11.45 10.11
N PRO A 124 5.80 -11.04 11.29
CA PRO A 124 4.94 -11.06 12.45
C PRO A 124 4.00 -9.86 12.33
N THR A 125 2.78 -10.01 12.79
CA THR A 125 1.82 -8.93 13.08
C THR A 125 1.22 -8.16 11.89
N ILE A 126 -0.07 -8.47 11.66
CA ILE A 126 -1.26 -7.67 11.31
C ILE A 126 -1.10 -6.49 10.32
N GLU A 127 -0.05 -5.66 10.33
CA GLU A 127 0.05 -4.44 9.51
C GLU A 127 1.49 -4.18 9.03
N THR A 128 2.00 -5.07 8.16
CA THR A 128 3.33 -4.92 7.55
C THR A 128 3.23 -4.35 6.14
N LEU A 129 4.13 -3.41 5.81
CA LEU A 129 4.30 -2.88 4.46
C LEU A 129 5.70 -3.22 3.92
N GLN A 130 5.79 -3.61 2.65
CA GLN A 130 7.08 -3.64 1.95
C GLN A 130 7.14 -2.47 0.96
N VAL A 131 8.08 -1.56 1.14
CA VAL A 131 8.28 -0.38 0.27
C VAL A 131 9.55 -0.55 -0.57
N VAL A 132 9.78 0.33 -1.55
CA VAL A 132 11.02 0.30 -2.34
C VAL A 132 12.16 0.98 -1.55
N PRO A 133 13.43 0.51 -1.60
CA PRO A 133 14.55 1.00 -0.77
C PRO A 133 14.83 2.51 -0.74
N ALA A 134 14.21 3.30 -1.61
CA ALA A 134 14.48 4.73 -1.72
C ALA A 134 13.73 5.62 -0.70
N TYR A 135 12.91 5.04 0.19
CA TYR A 135 11.84 5.78 0.86
C TYR A 135 11.80 5.76 2.40
N VAL A 136 12.68 5.05 3.10
CA VAL A 136 12.71 5.06 4.59
C VAL A 136 14.13 5.30 5.09
#